data_AF-A0A239L350-F1
#
_entry.id   AF-A0A239L350-F1
#
_cell.length_a   1.000
_cell.length_b   1.000
_cell.length_c   1.000
_cell.angle_alpha   90.00
_cell.angle_beta   90.00
_cell.angle_gamma   90.00
#
_symmetry.space_group_name_H-M   'P 1'
#
loop_
_entity.id
_entity.type
_entity.pdbx_description
1 polymer ?
#
loop_
_entity_poly.entity_id
_entity_poly.type
_entity_poly.pdbx_seq_one_letter_code
_entity_poly.pdbx_strand_id
1 'polypeptide(L)'
;MNIRPVKPMSPELASEVEQILRDGVTDSSLQAMRHLGLNKIDCIKALRDLKQIPVSEGKELVDLSPAWADRREFDEAFHTMVEKVAREEFQDHDASLPRVHVA
;
A
#
# COMPACT_ATOMS: atom_id res chain seq x y z
N MET A 1 -8.53 14.85 12.77
CA MET A 1 -8.21 14.10 11.54
C MET A 1 -9.48 13.95 10.72
N ASN A 2 -9.55 14.54 9.53
CA ASN A 2 -10.73 14.49 8.68
C ASN A 2 -10.61 13.26 7.77
N ILE A 3 -11.11 12.11 8.24
CA ILE A 3 -11.09 10.86 7.47
C ILE A 3 -12.16 11.01 6.39
N ARG A 4 -11.74 11.14 5.11
CA ARG A 4 -12.70 11.16 3.99
C ARG A 4 -13.56 9.89 4.07
N PRO A 5 -14.89 9.99 3.90
CA PRO A 5 -15.73 8.81 3.88
C PRO A 5 -15.29 7.93 2.70
N VAL A 6 -14.76 6.78 3.05
CA VAL A 6 -14.38 5.75 2.09
C VAL A 6 -15.67 5.23 1.47
N LYS A 7 -15.74 5.20 0.14
CA LYS A 7 -16.87 4.58 -0.56
C LYS A 7 -17.04 3.14 -0.02
N PRO A 8 -18.20 2.79 0.54
CA PRO A 8 -18.42 1.46 1.07
C PRO A 8 -18.36 0.42 -0.06
N MET A 9 -17.83 -0.75 0.28
CA MET A 9 -17.87 -1.93 -0.60
C MET A 9 -19.32 -2.28 -0.92
N SER A 10 -19.61 -2.74 -2.14
CA SER A 10 -20.97 -3.21 -2.44
C SER A 10 -21.31 -4.45 -1.60
N PRO A 11 -22.59 -4.67 -1.25
CA PRO A 11 -23.00 -5.80 -0.43
C PRO A 11 -22.62 -7.16 -1.03
N GLU A 12 -22.70 -7.27 -2.35
CA GLU A 12 -22.38 -8.50 -3.09
C GLU A 12 -20.89 -8.83 -2.98
N LEU A 13 -20.04 -7.81 -3.16
CA LEU A 13 -18.59 -7.97 -3.06
C LEU A 13 -18.17 -8.26 -1.62
N ALA A 14 -18.82 -7.63 -0.63
CA ALA A 14 -18.56 -7.91 0.78
C ALA A 14 -18.89 -9.37 1.15
N SER A 15 -20.01 -9.90 0.65
CA SER A 15 -20.39 -11.32 0.87
C SER A 15 -19.39 -12.28 0.24
N GLU A 16 -18.90 -11.98 -0.97
CA GLU A 16 -17.94 -12.83 -1.68
C GLU A 16 -16.57 -12.83 -0.97
N VAL A 17 -16.11 -11.67 -0.52
CA VAL A 17 -14.88 -11.53 0.26
C VAL A 17 -15.01 -12.21 1.63
N GLU A 18 -16.15 -12.08 2.30
CA GLU A 18 -16.38 -12.77 3.58
C GLU A 18 -16.30 -14.29 3.42
N GLN A 19 -16.84 -14.83 2.32
CA GLN A 19 -16.73 -16.24 1.99
C GLN A 19 -15.29 -16.68 1.74
N ILE A 20 -14.49 -15.87 1.03
CA ILE A 20 -13.06 -16.12 0.83
C ILE A 20 -12.29 -16.14 2.15
N LEU A 21 -12.63 -15.24 3.06
CA LEU A 21 -11.95 -15.10 4.35
C LEU A 21 -12.52 -16.02 5.44
N ARG A 22 -13.45 -16.93 5.11
CA ARG A 22 -14.15 -17.77 6.09
C ARG A 22 -13.19 -18.56 6.98
N ASP A 23 -12.15 -19.12 6.38
CA ASP A 23 -11.18 -19.99 7.06
C ASP A 23 -9.98 -19.20 7.64
N GLY A 24 -10.03 -17.86 7.56
CA GLY A 24 -8.97 -16.96 7.99
C GLY A 24 -8.26 -16.26 6.84
N VAL A 25 -7.27 -15.43 7.19
CA VAL A 25 -6.47 -14.67 6.22
C VAL A 25 -5.24 -15.50 5.86
N THR A 26 -5.16 -15.89 4.59
CA THR A 26 -4.05 -16.64 4.00
C THR A 26 -3.61 -15.99 2.68
N ASP A 27 -2.42 -16.30 2.19
CA ASP A 27 -1.97 -15.82 0.86
C ASP A 27 -2.92 -16.23 -0.27
N SER A 28 -3.52 -17.42 -0.18
CA SER A 28 -4.53 -17.86 -1.15
C SER A 28 -5.80 -17.02 -1.09
N SER A 29 -6.26 -16.64 0.10
CA SER A 29 -7.41 -15.76 0.27
C SER A 29 -7.14 -14.36 -0.28
N LEU A 30 -5.93 -13.86 -0.08
CA LEU A 30 -5.45 -12.58 -0.57
C LEU A 30 -5.34 -12.56 -2.11
N GLN A 31 -4.81 -13.65 -2.68
CA GLN A 31 -4.78 -13.86 -4.13
C GLN A 31 -6.19 -13.90 -4.73
N ALA A 32 -7.13 -14.58 -4.07
CA ALA A 32 -8.52 -14.63 -4.51
C ALA A 32 -9.18 -13.24 -4.49
N MET A 33 -8.97 -12.45 -3.44
CA MET A 33 -9.44 -11.06 -3.37
C MET A 33 -8.86 -10.20 -4.50
N ARG A 34 -7.59 -10.40 -4.84
CA ARG A 34 -6.98 -9.73 -6.00
C ARG A 34 -7.65 -10.14 -7.32
N HIS A 35 -7.97 -11.42 -7.49
CA HIS A 35 -8.67 -11.91 -8.69
C HIS A 35 -10.11 -11.38 -8.79
N LEU A 36 -10.74 -11.05 -7.66
CA LEU A 36 -12.00 -10.29 -7.62
C LEU A 36 -11.83 -8.80 -7.99
N GLY A 37 -10.62 -8.35 -8.28
CA GLY A 37 -10.32 -6.99 -8.70
C GLY A 37 -10.06 -6.00 -7.56
N LEU A 38 -9.92 -6.47 -6.31
CA LEU A 38 -9.56 -5.59 -5.21
C LEU A 38 -8.10 -5.11 -5.36
N ASN A 39 -7.90 -3.80 -5.19
CA ASN A 39 -6.57 -3.25 -4.98
C ASN A 39 -6.13 -3.41 -3.51
N LYS A 40 -4.85 -3.13 -3.21
CA LYS A 40 -4.30 -3.25 -1.84
C LYS A 40 -5.14 -2.50 -0.80
N ILE A 41 -5.58 -1.27 -1.12
CA ILE A 41 -6.35 -0.43 -0.21
C ILE A 41 -7.72 -1.05 0.08
N ASP A 42 -8.41 -1.56 -0.94
CA ASP A 42 -9.70 -2.21 -0.77
C ASP A 42 -9.59 -3.55 -0.04
N CYS A 43 -8.48 -4.26 -0.25
CA CYS A 43 -8.12 -5.46 0.51
C CYS A 43 -7.95 -5.15 2.00
N ILE A 44 -7.15 -4.13 2.35
CA ILE A 44 -6.91 -3.70 3.74
C ILE A 44 -8.22 -3.28 4.43
N LYS A 45 -9.10 -2.55 3.72
CA LYS A 45 -10.42 -2.18 4.25
C LYS A 45 -11.26 -3.42 4.54
N ALA A 46 -11.28 -4.39 3.63
CA ALA A 46 -12.05 -5.62 3.83
C ALA A 46 -11.56 -6.40 5.05
N LEU A 47 -10.24 -6.51 5.24
CA LEU A 47 -9.64 -7.14 6.41
C LEU A 47 -10.05 -6.43 7.71
N ARG A 48 -10.05 -5.09 7.71
CA ARG A 48 -10.52 -4.30 8.85
C ARG A 48 -12.01 -4.52 9.11
N ASP A 49 -12.85 -4.40 8.09
CA ASP A 49 -14.30 -4.37 8.25
C ASP A 49 -14.87 -5.76 8.57
N LEU A 50 -14.34 -6.82 7.94
CA LEU A 50 -14.85 -8.19 8.05
C LEU A 50 -14.12 -9.04 9.09
N LYS A 51 -12.84 -8.76 9.34
CA LYS A 51 -12.01 -9.53 10.29
C LYS A 51 -11.54 -8.71 11.49
N GLN A 52 -11.92 -7.44 11.58
CA GLN A 52 -11.52 -6.54 12.66
C GLN A 52 -9.99 -6.42 12.79
N ILE A 53 -9.26 -6.65 11.69
CA ILE A 53 -7.80 -6.54 11.67
C ILE A 53 -7.41 -5.06 11.66
N PRO A 54 -6.50 -4.61 12.55
CA PRO A 54 -5.99 -3.25 12.53
C PRO A 54 -5.40 -2.86 11.18
N VAL A 55 -5.57 -1.60 10.77
CA VAL A 55 -5.09 -1.12 9.46
C VAL A 55 -3.59 -1.35 9.26
N SER A 56 -2.78 -1.20 10.31
CA SER A 56 -1.34 -1.46 10.26
C SER A 56 -1.01 -2.92 9.97
N GLU A 57 -1.70 -3.85 10.64
CA GLU A 57 -1.52 -5.29 10.46
C GLU A 57 -2.06 -5.74 9.09
N GLY A 58 -3.23 -5.24 8.69
CA GLY A 58 -3.78 -5.51 7.36
C GLY A 58 -2.88 -5.02 6.23
N LYS A 59 -2.21 -3.87 6.42
CA LYS A 59 -1.21 -3.36 5.47
C LYS A 59 -0.02 -4.31 5.39
N GLU A 60 0.52 -4.74 6.53
CA GLU A 60 1.66 -5.66 6.59
C GLU A 60 1.34 -7.00 5.90
N LEU A 61 0.18 -7.60 6.19
CA LEU A 61 -0.30 -8.82 5.55
C LEU A 61 -0.37 -8.68 4.02
N VAL A 62 -0.94 -7.58 3.52
CA VAL A 62 -1.12 -7.36 2.08
C VAL A 62 0.20 -7.04 1.37
N ASP A 63 1.08 -6.24 1.97
CA ASP A 63 2.36 -5.84 1.34
C ASP A 63 3.40 -6.95 1.33
N LEU A 64 3.41 -7.80 2.37
CA LEU A 64 4.33 -8.93 2.44
C LEU A 64 3.83 -10.14 1.64
N SER A 65 2.53 -10.24 1.36
CA SER A 65 1.95 -11.37 0.63
C SER A 65 2.52 -11.50 -0.80
N PRO A 66 2.84 -12.73 -1.24
CA PRO A 66 3.17 -13.03 -2.63
C PRO A 66 2.09 -12.56 -3.63
N ALA A 67 0.84 -12.43 -3.18
CA ALA A 67 -0.27 -12.00 -4.02
C ALA A 67 -0.11 -10.58 -4.60
N TRP A 68 0.80 -9.75 -4.07
CA TRP A 68 1.17 -8.44 -4.62
C TRP A 68 2.67 -8.27 -4.84
N ALA A 69 3.43 -9.38 -4.98
CA ALA A 69 4.87 -9.32 -5.18
C ALA A 69 5.27 -8.54 -6.46
N ASP A 70 4.52 -8.71 -7.56
CA ASP A 70 4.73 -7.98 -8.81
C ASP A 70 4.58 -6.45 -8.64
N ARG A 71 3.62 -6.02 -7.82
CA ARG A 71 3.47 -4.60 -7.48
C ARG A 71 4.55 -4.14 -6.52
N ARG A 72 4.97 -4.97 -5.57
CA ARG A 72 6.07 -4.64 -4.65
C ARG A 72 7.37 -4.39 -5.43
N GLU A 73 7.69 -5.25 -6.39
CA GLU A 73 8.86 -5.07 -7.27
C GLU A 73 8.77 -3.75 -8.06
N PHE A 74 7.60 -3.42 -8.58
CA PHE A 74 7.37 -2.14 -9.26
C PHE A 74 7.50 -0.94 -8.31
N ASP A 75 6.89 -1.01 -7.12
CA ASP A 75 6.91 0.05 -6.12
C ASP A 75 8.36 0.31 -5.63
N GLU A 76 9.14 -0.76 -5.40
CA GLU A 76 10.56 -0.67 -5.03
C GLU A 76 11.43 -0.08 -6.14
N ALA A 77 11.21 -0.50 -7.39
CA ALA A 77 11.90 0.06 -8.55
C ALA A 77 11.58 1.55 -8.72
N PHE A 78 10.31 1.94 -8.53
CA PHE A 78 9.88 3.33 -8.57
C PHE A 78 10.50 4.15 -7.44
N HIS A 79 10.50 3.64 -6.20
CA HIS A 79 11.16 4.32 -5.07
C HIS A 79 12.65 4.53 -5.31
N THR A 80 13.34 3.53 -5.83
CA THR A 80 14.76 3.62 -6.20
C THR A 80 14.99 4.68 -7.28
N MET A 81 14.13 4.74 -8.30
CA MET A 81 14.20 5.75 -9.35
C MET A 81 13.99 7.16 -8.80
N VAL A 82 12.97 7.36 -7.96
CA VAL A 82 12.68 8.67 -7.34
C VAL A 82 13.84 9.12 -6.46
N GLU A 83 14.42 8.22 -5.66
CA GLU A 83 15.59 8.55 -4.83
C GLU A 83 16.79 8.97 -5.69
N LYS A 84 17.03 8.25 -6.79
CA LYS A 84 18.12 8.57 -7.71
C LYS A 84 17.94 9.94 -8.38
N VAL A 85 16.74 10.23 -8.90
CA VAL A 85 16.43 11.53 -9.51
C VAL A 85 16.57 12.65 -8.49
N ALA A 86 16.06 12.46 -7.27
CA ALA A 86 16.23 13.45 -6.21
C ALA A 86 17.72 13.71 -5.94
N ARG A 87 18.54 12.66 -5.83
CA ARG A 87 19.97 12.80 -5.57
C ARG A 87 20.70 13.56 -6.69
N GLU A 88 20.36 13.29 -7.95
CA GLU A 88 20.97 13.95 -9.12
C GLU A 88 20.57 15.44 -9.20
N GLU A 89 19.29 15.77 -8.99
CA GLU A 89 18.78 17.15 -9.02
C GLU A 89 19.32 18.02 -7.87
N PHE A 90 19.65 17.42 -6.73
CA PHE A 90 20.21 18.15 -5.57
C PHE A 90 21.75 18.15 -5.51
N GLN A 91 22.46 17.43 -6.39
CA GLN A 91 23.93 17.45 -6.45
C GLN A 91 24.49 18.64 -7.24
N ASP A 92 23.71 19.25 -8.14
CA ASP A 92 24.16 20.41 -8.94
C ASP A 92 24.00 21.77 -8.24
N HIS A 93 23.28 21.84 -7.11
CA HIS A 93 22.98 23.12 -6.44
C HIS A 93 23.85 23.48 -5.23
N ASP A 94 24.76 22.61 -4.77
CA ASP A 94 25.55 22.82 -3.55
C ASP A 94 26.94 23.48 -3.79
N ALA A 95 27.29 23.83 -5.03
CA ALA A 95 28.55 24.51 -5.34
C ALA A 95 28.45 26.06 -5.30
N SER A 96 27.26 26.64 -5.08
CA SER A 96 27.01 28.08 -5.21
C SER A 96 26.52 28.77 -3.93
N LEU A 97 26.40 28.08 -2.79
CA LEU A 97 25.93 28.75 -1.58
C LEU A 97 27.02 29.69 -1.04
N PRO A 98 26.80 31.02 -0.99
CA PRO A 98 27.77 31.92 -0.39
C PRO A 98 27.91 31.55 1.09
N ARG A 99 29.15 31.30 1.52
CA ARG A 99 29.47 31.13 2.94
C ARG A 99 29.16 32.44 3.65
N VAL A 100 28.02 32.49 4.32
CA VAL A 100 27.66 33.63 5.18
C VAL A 100 28.62 33.60 6.37
N HIS A 101 29.63 34.45 6.34
CA HIS A 101 30.45 34.71 7.52
C HIS A 101 29.60 35.54 8.49
N VAL A 102 29.23 34.93 9.60
CA VAL A 102 28.62 35.63 10.73
C VAL A 102 29.75 36.34 11.48
N ALA A 103 29.68 37.69 11.50
CA ALA A 103 30.58 38.56 12.24
C ALA A 103 30.20 38.66 13.71
#